data_AF-A0A7S2YYZ7-F1
#
_entry.id   AF-A0A7S2YYZ7-F1
#
_cell.length_a   1.000
_cell.length_b   1.000
_cell.length_c   1.000
_cell.angle_alpha   90.00
_cell.angle_beta   90.00
_cell.angle_gamma   90.00
#
_symmetry.space_group_name_H-M   'P 1'
#
loop_
_entity.id
_entity.type
_entity.pdbx_description
1 polymer ?
#
loop_
_entity_poly.entity_id
_entity_poly.type
_entity_poly.pdbx_seq_one_letter_code
_entity_poly.pdbx_strand_id
1 'polypeptide(L)'
;LRSISASAAAAAVSRGKCLRFTPNERILVLGDGDLSFSAGLAEHVNNAEQVTATTFDAAKTTEEKYGAAFLHNAQRVRERGGSVLHGVDARRLQRTLRAAVARHQLPTKHAGPFDAVVFNFPHTGKQRSHLNKSLVANLVEDVPNVLATNGRVCVTIKLAPPYDRWDVPSMETDAMAFVRRL
;
A
#
# COMPACT_ATOMS: atom_id res chain seq x y z
N LEU A 1 -37.85 -1.34 -35.61
CA LEU A 1 -36.64 -0.64 -35.13
C LEU A 1 -36.47 -0.97 -33.65
N ARG A 2 -35.39 -1.68 -33.31
CA ARG A 2 -35.20 -2.35 -32.02
C ARG A 2 -34.86 -1.32 -30.92
N SER A 3 -35.66 -1.33 -29.85
CA SER A 3 -35.37 -0.66 -28.59
C SER A 3 -34.24 -1.42 -27.86
N ILE A 4 -33.10 -0.78 -27.66
CA ILE A 4 -31.99 -1.33 -26.86
C ILE A 4 -32.11 -0.79 -25.45
N SER A 5 -32.43 -1.70 -24.53
CA SER A 5 -32.39 -1.56 -23.08
C SER A 5 -30.98 -1.17 -22.61
N ALA A 6 -30.81 0.05 -22.09
CA ALA A 6 -29.62 0.45 -21.36
C ALA A 6 -29.74 -0.05 -19.90
N SER A 7 -29.29 -1.28 -19.66
CA SER A 7 -29.00 -1.78 -18.32
C SER A 7 -27.76 -1.07 -17.79
N ALA A 8 -27.94 0.13 -17.24
CA ALA A 8 -26.93 0.78 -16.41
C ALA A 8 -26.91 0.05 -15.07
N ALA A 9 -26.04 -0.95 -14.95
CA ALA A 9 -25.65 -1.52 -13.67
C ALA A 9 -25.05 -0.38 -12.84
N ALA A 10 -25.89 0.22 -11.99
CA ALA A 10 -25.45 1.08 -10.91
C ALA A 10 -24.57 0.23 -10.00
N ALA A 11 -23.26 0.30 -10.19
CA ALA A 11 -22.28 -0.36 -9.35
C ALA A 11 -22.45 0.20 -7.94
N ALA A 12 -23.03 -0.63 -7.07
CA ALA A 12 -23.27 -0.31 -5.68
C ALA A 12 -21.98 0.18 -5.03
N VAL A 13 -22.00 1.44 -4.57
CA VAL A 13 -20.97 2.03 -3.71
C VAL A 13 -20.89 1.18 -2.45
N SER A 14 -19.88 0.31 -2.35
CA SER A 14 -19.79 -0.64 -1.24
C SER A 14 -19.33 0.06 0.03
N ARG A 15 -20.25 0.19 0.99
CA ARG A 15 -19.97 0.57 2.38
C ARG A 15 -18.85 -0.31 2.95
N GLY A 16 -17.80 0.32 3.49
CA GLY A 16 -16.83 -0.29 4.41
C GLY A 16 -16.31 -1.68 4.05
N LYS A 17 -15.59 -1.83 2.93
CA LYS A 17 -14.84 -3.07 2.66
C LYS A 17 -13.66 -3.16 3.62
N CYS A 18 -13.73 -4.09 4.58
CA CYS A 18 -12.53 -4.65 5.20
C CYS A 18 -11.56 -5.06 4.06
N LEU A 19 -10.27 -4.74 4.20
CA LEU A 19 -9.21 -5.21 3.30
C LEU A 19 -9.26 -6.74 3.25
N ARG A 20 -9.96 -7.31 2.26
CA ARG A 20 -10.00 -8.75 2.03
C ARG A 20 -8.97 -9.06 0.99
N PHE A 21 -7.91 -9.76 1.37
CA PHE A 21 -6.94 -10.28 0.43
C PHE A 21 -7.30 -11.69 0.02
N THR A 22 -7.07 -12.04 -1.25
CA THR A 22 -7.22 -13.42 -1.69
C THR A 22 -5.89 -14.18 -1.52
N PRO A 23 -5.91 -15.52 -1.41
CA PRO A 23 -4.71 -16.32 -1.14
C PRO A 23 -3.54 -16.13 -2.11
N ASN A 24 -3.82 -15.70 -3.35
CA ASN A 24 -2.83 -15.60 -4.42
C ASN A 24 -2.52 -14.15 -4.82
N GLU A 25 -3.09 -13.17 -4.12
CA GLU A 25 -2.83 -11.77 -4.42
C GLU A 25 -1.39 -11.39 -4.05
N ARG A 26 -0.71 -10.73 -4.98
CA ARG A 26 0.58 -10.07 -4.79
C ARG A 26 0.35 -8.74 -4.09
N ILE A 27 0.83 -8.61 -2.85
CA ILE A 27 0.54 -7.48 -1.99
C ILE A 27 1.81 -6.66 -1.75
N LEU A 28 1.75 -5.37 -2.06
CA LEU A 28 2.77 -4.39 -1.68
C LEU A 28 2.26 -3.56 -0.51
N VAL A 29 2.98 -3.51 0.59
CA VAL A 29 2.69 -2.61 1.72
C VAL A 29 3.69 -1.46 1.71
N LEU A 30 3.19 -0.24 1.54
CA LEU A 30 3.97 0.99 1.45
C LEU A 30 4.14 1.66 2.80
N GLY A 31 5.39 1.99 3.14
CA GLY A 31 5.71 2.85 4.27
C GLY A 31 5.28 2.29 5.64
N ASP A 32 5.35 0.97 5.81
CA ASP A 32 4.92 0.28 7.03
C ASP A 32 5.96 0.41 8.14
N GLY A 33 5.97 1.57 8.80
CA GLY A 33 6.94 2.03 9.81
C GLY A 33 7.72 0.93 10.54
N ASP A 34 7.13 0.34 11.57
CA ASP A 34 7.74 -0.73 12.38
C ASP A 34 7.44 -2.15 11.86
N LEU A 35 6.85 -2.26 10.66
CA LEU A 35 6.43 -3.49 9.99
C LEU A 35 5.36 -4.32 10.72
N SER A 36 4.72 -3.78 11.76
CA SER A 36 3.73 -4.53 12.55
C SER A 36 2.51 -4.95 11.73
N PHE A 37 2.03 -4.08 10.83
CA PHE A 37 0.92 -4.42 9.93
C PHE A 37 1.30 -5.56 8.98
N SER A 38 2.47 -5.47 8.35
CA SER A 38 2.97 -6.49 7.43
C SER A 38 3.23 -7.82 8.12
N ALA A 39 3.74 -7.81 9.36
CA ALA A 39 3.92 -9.02 10.15
C ALA A 39 2.57 -9.70 10.45
N GLY A 40 1.57 -8.92 10.89
CA GLY A 40 0.22 -9.43 11.08
C GLY A 40 -0.41 -9.93 9.77
N LEU A 41 -0.22 -9.22 8.66
CA LEU A 41 -0.69 -9.64 7.34
C LEU A 41 -0.08 -10.97 6.92
N ALA A 42 1.25 -11.11 7.03
CA ALA A 42 1.99 -12.32 6.67
C ALA A 42 1.55 -13.56 7.48
N GLU A 43 1.01 -13.38 8.68
CA GLU A 43 0.44 -14.46 9.50
C GLU A 43 -0.97 -14.88 9.09
N HIS A 44 -1.72 -13.98 8.44
CA HIS A 44 -3.13 -14.20 8.09
C HIS A 44 -3.34 -14.58 6.62
N VAL A 45 -2.40 -14.25 5.73
CA VAL A 45 -2.48 -14.68 4.33
C VAL A 45 -2.03 -16.12 4.19
N ASN A 46 -2.67 -16.86 3.27
CA ASN A 46 -2.30 -18.25 3.01
C ASN A 46 -0.90 -18.38 2.37
N ASN A 47 -0.45 -17.37 1.62
CA ASN A 47 0.86 -17.36 0.99
C ASN A 47 1.57 -16.02 1.20
N ALA A 48 2.41 -15.95 2.24
CA ALA A 48 3.15 -14.73 2.57
C ALA A 48 4.33 -14.45 1.63
N GLU A 49 4.75 -15.38 0.77
CA GLU A 49 5.75 -15.09 -0.28
C GLU A 49 5.28 -14.01 -1.26
N GLN A 50 3.96 -13.81 -1.34
CA GLN A 50 3.35 -12.76 -2.15
C GLN A 50 3.29 -11.40 -1.46
N VAL A 51 3.74 -11.29 -0.20
CA VAL A 51 3.78 -10.04 0.55
C VAL A 51 5.16 -9.39 0.42
N THR A 52 5.17 -8.15 -0.06
CA THR A 52 6.33 -7.27 -0.06
C THR A 52 6.05 -6.08 0.86
N ALA A 53 6.68 -6.10 2.03
CA ALA A 53 6.63 -5.02 3.02
C ALA A 53 7.72 -4.00 2.74
N THR A 54 7.40 -2.71 2.83
CA THR A 54 8.37 -1.65 2.55
C THR A 54 8.35 -0.54 3.58
N THR A 55 9.51 0.08 3.78
CA THR A 55 9.70 1.26 4.63
C THR A 55 10.29 2.40 3.81
N PHE A 56 9.92 3.64 4.15
CA PHE A 56 10.44 4.84 3.49
C PHE A 56 11.90 5.08 3.82
N ASP A 57 12.26 4.99 5.10
CA ASP A 57 13.63 5.19 5.55
C ASP A 57 14.53 4.00 5.20
N ALA A 58 15.85 4.19 5.32
CA ALA A 58 16.79 3.10 5.27
C ALA A 58 16.63 2.17 6.49
N ALA A 59 17.10 0.92 6.39
CA ALA A 59 16.97 -0.08 7.45
C ALA A 59 17.49 0.44 8.80
N LYS A 60 18.71 0.98 8.81
CA LYS A 60 19.35 1.53 10.02
C LYS A 60 18.53 2.65 10.66
N THR A 61 18.07 3.61 9.87
CA THR A 61 17.24 4.72 10.36
C THR A 61 15.88 4.24 10.89
N THR A 62 15.33 3.18 10.30
CA THR A 62 14.07 2.57 10.76
C THR A 62 14.28 1.85 12.09
N GLU A 63 15.38 1.10 12.22
CA GLU A 63 15.80 0.46 13.47
C GLU A 63 16.05 1.48 14.58
N GLU A 64 16.72 2.60 14.30
CA GLU A 64 16.91 3.68 15.27
C GLU A 64 15.58 4.28 15.77
N LYS A 65 14.54 4.32 14.92
CA LYS A 65 13.22 4.87 15.26
C LYS A 65 12.36 3.91 16.09
N TYR A 66 12.40 2.62 15.78
CA TYR A 66 11.45 1.62 16.31
C TYR A 66 12.10 0.50 17.15
N GLY A 67 13.44 0.45 17.18
CA GLY A 67 14.22 -0.49 17.97
C GLY A 67 13.90 -1.96 17.68
N ALA A 68 13.87 -2.75 18.75
CA ALA A 68 13.69 -4.20 18.70
C ALA A 68 12.35 -4.63 18.06
N ALA A 69 11.30 -3.81 18.17
CA ALA A 69 9.99 -4.12 17.58
C ALA A 69 10.07 -4.24 16.05
N PHE A 70 10.78 -3.31 15.40
CA PHE A 70 10.99 -3.35 13.96
C PHE A 70 11.79 -4.59 13.52
N LEU A 71 12.87 -4.91 14.23
CA LEU A 71 13.67 -6.10 13.93
C LEU A 71 12.84 -7.38 14.07
N HIS A 72 12.08 -7.49 15.16
CA HIS A 72 11.21 -8.62 15.43
C HIS A 72 10.12 -8.79 14.36
N ASN A 73 9.44 -7.69 13.98
CA ASN A 73 8.42 -7.74 12.94
C ASN A 73 9.01 -8.04 11.54
N ALA A 74 10.18 -7.49 11.23
CA ALA A 74 10.88 -7.80 9.98
C ALA A 74 11.24 -9.29 9.89
N GLN A 75 11.66 -9.89 11.01
CA GLN A 75 11.93 -11.32 11.10
C GLN A 75 10.65 -12.12 10.88
N ARG A 76 9.55 -11.79 11.55
CA ARG A 76 8.24 -12.47 11.38
C ARG A 76 7.76 -12.47 9.94
N VAL A 77 7.91 -11.36 9.20
CA VAL A 77 7.58 -11.31 7.77
C VAL A 77 8.45 -12.28 6.97
N ARG A 78 9.76 -12.27 7.19
CA ARG A 78 10.72 -13.11 6.45
C ARG A 78 10.57 -14.60 6.75
N GLU A 79 10.32 -14.97 7.99
CA GLU A 79 10.09 -16.37 8.41
C GLU A 79 8.86 -16.99 7.73
N ARG A 80 7.89 -16.16 7.34
CA ARG A 80 6.73 -16.58 6.54
C ARG A 80 6.97 -16.55 5.04
N GLY A 81 8.19 -16.21 4.58
CA GLY A 81 8.56 -16.11 3.16
C GLY A 81 8.34 -14.72 2.54
N GLY A 82 7.79 -13.77 3.30
CA GLY A 82 7.58 -12.40 2.83
C GLY A 82 8.88 -11.63 2.63
N SER A 83 8.84 -10.63 1.75
CA SER A 83 9.98 -9.75 1.48
C SER A 83 9.89 -8.46 2.28
N VAL A 84 11.02 -7.99 2.81
CA VAL A 84 11.13 -6.69 3.50
C VAL A 84 12.15 -5.82 2.79
N LEU A 85 11.70 -4.68 2.26
CA LEU A 85 12.51 -3.71 1.53
C LEU A 85 12.56 -2.36 2.25
N HIS A 86 13.65 -1.63 2.10
CA HIS A 86 13.86 -0.32 2.75
C HIS A 86 14.19 0.75 1.71
N GLY A 87 13.94 2.02 2.02
CA GLY A 87 14.23 3.13 1.11
C GLY A 87 13.26 3.26 -0.07
N VAL A 88 12.00 2.85 0.09
CA VAL A 88 10.98 2.93 -0.96
C VAL A 88 10.18 4.23 -0.79
N ASP A 89 10.28 5.13 -1.77
CA ASP A 89 9.58 6.42 -1.77
C ASP A 89 8.29 6.31 -2.58
N ALA A 90 7.14 6.41 -1.92
CA ALA A 90 5.83 6.35 -2.55
C ALA A 90 5.59 7.43 -3.63
N ARG A 91 6.35 8.54 -3.62
CA ARG A 91 6.30 9.61 -4.64
C ARG A 91 7.09 9.26 -5.90
N ARG A 92 7.94 8.24 -5.82
CA ARG A 92 8.83 7.75 -6.90
C ARG A 92 8.87 6.22 -6.80
N LEU A 93 7.70 5.63 -6.64
CA LEU A 93 7.44 4.25 -6.30
C LEU A 93 8.12 3.30 -7.28
N GLN A 94 7.85 3.39 -8.59
CA GLN A 94 8.38 2.42 -9.56
C GLN A 94 9.91 2.39 -9.52
N ARG A 95 10.53 3.57 -9.57
CA ARG A 95 11.98 3.73 -9.59
C ARG A 95 12.63 3.24 -8.30
N THR A 96 12.11 3.66 -7.15
CA THR A 96 12.72 3.34 -5.85
C THR A 96 12.47 1.90 -5.43
N LEU A 97 11.32 1.34 -5.77
CA LEU A 97 11.03 -0.08 -5.56
C LEU A 97 11.97 -0.97 -6.37
N ARG A 98 12.17 -0.68 -7.67
CA ARG A 98 13.14 -1.41 -8.51
C ARG A 98 14.56 -1.32 -7.93
N ALA A 99 14.97 -0.13 -7.48
CA ALA A 99 16.27 0.05 -6.84
C ALA A 99 16.39 -0.74 -5.53
N ALA A 100 15.32 -0.82 -4.74
CA ALA A 100 15.29 -1.62 -3.52
C ALA A 100 15.37 -3.12 -3.82
N VAL A 101 14.59 -3.63 -4.78
CA VAL A 101 14.65 -5.02 -5.25
C VAL A 101 16.07 -5.39 -5.71
N ALA A 102 16.71 -4.53 -6.50
CA ALA A 102 18.09 -4.75 -6.96
C ALA A 102 19.10 -4.77 -5.80
N ARG A 103 19.02 -3.82 -4.87
CA ARG A 103 19.90 -3.75 -3.67
C ARG A 103 19.75 -4.98 -2.77
N HIS A 104 18.53 -5.49 -2.65
CA HIS A 104 18.24 -6.70 -1.88
C HIS A 104 18.44 -8.00 -2.68
N GLN A 105 18.92 -7.90 -3.94
CA GLN A 105 19.19 -9.04 -4.83
C GLN A 105 17.98 -9.96 -5.01
N LEU A 106 16.78 -9.38 -4.97
CA LEU A 106 15.54 -10.11 -5.20
C LEU A 106 15.23 -10.20 -6.70
N PRO A 107 14.53 -11.26 -7.15
CA PRO A 107 14.08 -11.35 -8.52
C PRO A 107 13.19 -10.15 -8.91
N THR A 108 13.26 -9.72 -10.17
CA THR A 108 12.53 -8.54 -10.68
C THR A 108 11.02 -8.62 -10.47
N LYS A 109 10.45 -9.83 -10.34
CA LYS A 109 9.04 -10.01 -9.96
C LYS A 109 8.67 -9.23 -8.70
N HIS A 110 9.57 -9.08 -7.73
CA HIS A 110 9.32 -8.34 -6.48
C HIS A 110 9.13 -6.82 -6.69
N ALA A 111 9.34 -6.30 -7.90
CA ALA A 111 9.06 -4.91 -8.26
C ALA A 111 7.67 -4.72 -8.92
N GLY A 112 6.85 -5.77 -8.98
CA GLY A 112 5.50 -5.76 -9.55
C GLY A 112 5.33 -6.75 -10.72
N PRO A 113 4.16 -6.79 -11.36
CA PRO A 113 2.95 -6.06 -10.96
C PRO A 113 2.32 -6.64 -9.67
N PHE A 114 1.60 -5.80 -8.91
CA PHE A 114 0.90 -6.16 -7.67
C PHE A 114 -0.62 -6.14 -7.84
N ASP A 115 -1.32 -7.09 -7.24
CA ASP A 115 -2.78 -7.13 -7.22
C ASP A 115 -3.36 -6.17 -6.18
N ALA A 116 -2.61 -5.93 -5.10
CA ALA A 116 -2.98 -4.96 -4.08
C ALA A 116 -1.79 -4.10 -3.63
N VAL A 117 -1.98 -2.79 -3.58
CA VAL A 117 -1.05 -1.85 -2.94
C VAL A 117 -1.73 -1.25 -1.72
N VAL A 118 -1.14 -1.43 -0.55
CA VAL A 118 -1.66 -0.93 0.73
C VAL A 118 -0.83 0.24 1.20
N PHE A 119 -1.46 1.36 1.54
CA PHE A 119 -0.78 2.50 2.15
C PHE A 119 -1.56 3.00 3.37
N ASN A 120 -1.08 2.65 4.55
CA ASN A 120 -1.74 3.00 5.80
C ASN A 120 -1.22 4.31 6.37
N PHE A 121 -2.14 5.23 6.67
CA PHE A 121 -1.89 6.52 7.33
C PHE A 121 -0.76 7.34 6.67
N PRO A 122 -0.85 7.60 5.35
CA PRO A 122 0.21 8.27 4.61
C PRO A 122 0.54 9.64 5.17
N HIS A 123 1.80 9.86 5.54
CA HIS A 123 2.30 11.14 6.02
C HIS A 123 3.76 11.39 5.66
N THR A 124 4.15 12.66 5.57
CA THR A 124 5.54 13.08 5.31
C THR A 124 6.37 13.25 6.58
N GLY A 125 5.92 12.72 7.72
CA GLY A 125 6.60 12.83 9.03
C GLY A 125 6.44 14.18 9.73
N LYS A 126 5.68 15.11 9.16
CA LYS A 126 5.25 16.37 9.78
C LYS A 126 3.74 16.46 9.69
N GLN A 127 3.08 17.02 10.70
CA GLN A 127 1.63 17.30 10.66
C GLN A 127 1.33 18.49 9.73
N ARG A 128 1.55 18.30 8.42
CA ARG A 128 1.28 19.28 7.37
C ARG A 128 0.29 18.68 6.38
N SER A 129 -0.98 19.00 6.56
CA SER A 129 -2.10 18.42 5.81
C SER A 129 -1.94 18.52 4.30
N HIS A 130 -1.43 19.64 3.78
CA HIS A 130 -1.20 19.85 2.35
C HIS A 130 -0.13 18.91 1.78
N LEU A 131 1.00 18.72 2.48
CA LEU A 131 2.07 17.81 2.02
C LEU A 131 1.63 16.36 2.05
N ASN A 132 0.88 15.98 3.08
CA ASN A 132 0.38 14.62 3.21
C ASN A 132 -0.72 14.34 2.15
N LYS A 133 -1.53 15.34 1.77
CA LYS A 133 -2.46 15.26 0.64
C LYS A 133 -1.72 15.10 -0.69
N SER A 134 -0.67 15.89 -0.92
CA SER A 134 0.19 15.77 -2.11
C SER A 134 0.89 14.40 -2.18
N LEU A 135 1.24 13.79 -1.05
CA LEU A 135 1.83 12.45 -1.01
C LEU A 135 0.88 11.41 -1.62
N VAL A 136 -0.41 11.46 -1.28
CA VAL A 136 -1.42 10.56 -1.85
C VAL A 136 -1.58 10.83 -3.34
N ALA A 137 -1.66 12.10 -3.77
CA ALA A 137 -1.76 12.47 -5.18
C ALA A 137 -0.58 11.91 -6.02
N ASN A 138 0.66 12.10 -5.54
CA ASN A 138 1.84 11.55 -6.21
C ASN A 138 1.84 10.02 -6.29
N LEU A 139 1.30 9.34 -5.26
CA LEU A 139 1.14 7.89 -5.32
C LEU A 139 0.17 7.50 -6.43
N VAL A 140 -0.97 8.20 -6.59
CA VAL A 140 -1.95 7.91 -7.64
C VAL A 140 -1.32 7.97 -9.03
N GLU A 141 -0.41 8.92 -9.25
CA GLU A 141 0.27 9.09 -10.54
C GLU A 141 1.26 7.96 -10.84
N ASP A 142 1.97 7.43 -9.84
CA ASP A 142 3.05 6.45 -10.07
C ASP A 142 2.66 4.98 -9.81
N VAL A 143 1.62 4.74 -9.00
CA VAL A 143 1.18 3.37 -8.65
C VAL A 143 0.73 2.51 -9.86
N PRO A 144 0.15 3.04 -10.96
CA PRO A 144 -0.18 2.23 -12.13
C PRO A 144 1.03 1.51 -12.73
N ASN A 145 2.24 2.06 -12.56
CA ASN A 145 3.48 1.49 -13.09
C ASN A 145 3.94 0.20 -12.37
N VAL A 146 3.32 -0.12 -11.23
CA VAL A 146 3.61 -1.33 -10.45
C VAL A 146 2.35 -2.16 -10.19
N LEU A 147 1.18 -1.74 -10.66
CA LEU A 147 -0.10 -2.40 -10.42
C LEU A 147 -0.41 -3.42 -11.52
N ALA A 148 -1.01 -4.54 -11.15
CA ALA A 148 -1.54 -5.51 -12.11
C ALA A 148 -2.78 -4.97 -12.81
N THR A 149 -3.13 -5.58 -13.94
CA THR A 149 -4.43 -5.34 -14.58
C THR A 149 -5.53 -5.66 -13.58
N ASN A 150 -6.44 -4.71 -13.33
CA ASN A 150 -7.48 -4.79 -12.29
C ASN A 150 -6.97 -4.85 -10.84
N GLY A 151 -5.70 -4.54 -10.60
CA GLY A 151 -5.18 -4.40 -9.25
C GLY A 151 -5.83 -3.22 -8.54
N ARG A 152 -5.75 -3.22 -7.21
CA ARG A 152 -6.37 -2.19 -6.37
C ARG A 152 -5.37 -1.52 -5.44
N VAL A 153 -5.60 -0.24 -5.20
CA VAL A 153 -4.87 0.54 -4.21
C VAL A 153 -5.80 0.78 -3.04
N CYS A 154 -5.30 0.51 -1.84
CA CYS A 154 -6.04 0.62 -0.58
C CYS A 154 -5.31 1.58 0.34
N VAL A 155 -5.85 2.79 0.45
CA VAL A 155 -5.28 3.84 1.31
C VAL A 155 -6.13 3.96 2.57
N THR A 156 -5.50 3.82 3.74
CA THR A 156 -6.14 4.08 5.03
C THR A 156 -5.79 5.48 5.50
N ILE A 157 -6.78 6.30 5.82
CA ILE A 157 -6.59 7.66 6.35
C ILE A 157 -7.29 7.78 7.70
N LYS A 158 -6.79 8.67 8.55
CA LYS A 158 -7.46 9.03 9.81
C LYS A 158 -8.64 9.97 9.49
N LEU A 159 -9.82 9.73 10.06
CA LEU A 159 -10.99 10.59 9.92
C LEU A 159 -11.13 11.62 11.05
N ALA A 160 -10.00 12.13 11.54
CA ALA A 160 -9.97 13.20 12.55
C ALA A 160 -9.28 14.44 11.99
N PRO A 161 -9.62 15.66 12.45
CA PRO A 161 -8.91 16.86 12.05
C PRO A 161 -7.39 16.74 12.21
N PRO A 162 -6.58 17.26 11.28
CA PRO A 162 -6.96 18.03 10.07
C PRO A 162 -7.15 17.17 8.79
N TYR A 163 -7.28 15.84 8.91
CA TYR A 163 -7.28 14.88 7.79
C TYR A 163 -8.67 14.68 7.16
N ASP A 164 -9.73 15.06 7.88
CA ASP A 164 -11.12 15.12 7.42
C ASP A 164 -11.35 16.07 6.23
N ARG A 165 -10.46 17.05 6.02
CA ARG A 165 -10.55 18.06 4.93
C ARG A 165 -9.92 17.64 3.60
N TRP A 166 -9.46 16.40 3.46
CA TRP A 166 -8.66 16.02 2.28
C TRP A 166 -9.48 15.76 1.02
N ASP A 167 -10.81 15.77 1.09
CA ASP A 167 -11.72 15.41 0.00
C ASP A 167 -11.28 14.12 -0.71
N VAL A 168 -11.10 13.10 0.12
CA VAL A 168 -10.67 11.76 -0.28
C VAL A 168 -11.58 11.11 -1.34
N PRO A 169 -12.91 11.30 -1.33
CA PRO A 169 -13.76 10.83 -2.43
C PRO A 169 -13.34 11.36 -3.80
N SER A 170 -12.83 12.60 -3.91
CA SER A 170 -12.42 13.18 -5.19
C SER A 170 -11.15 12.55 -5.78
N MET A 171 -10.46 11.70 -5.00
CA MET A 171 -9.24 11.00 -5.41
C MET A 171 -9.49 9.52 -5.72
N GLU A 172 -10.69 9.01 -5.44
CA GLU A 172 -11.07 7.63 -5.76
C GLU A 172 -11.09 7.43 -7.29
N THR A 173 -10.55 6.30 -7.73
CA THR A 173 -10.61 5.84 -9.13
C THR A 173 -11.03 4.37 -9.14
N ASP A 174 -11.38 3.82 -10.30
CA ASP A 174 -11.75 2.39 -10.40
C ASP A 174 -10.63 1.46 -9.88
N ALA A 175 -9.37 1.90 -9.91
CA ALA A 175 -8.19 1.18 -9.40
C ALA A 175 -7.79 1.58 -7.98
N MET A 176 -8.41 2.61 -7.38
CA MET A 176 -8.01 3.14 -6.08
C MET A 176 -9.21 3.40 -5.16
N ALA A 177 -9.31 2.59 -4.12
CA ALA A 177 -10.34 2.69 -3.10
C ALA A 177 -9.73 3.14 -1.76
N PHE A 178 -10.36 4.09 -1.10
CA PHE A 178 -9.98 4.46 0.26
C PHE A 178 -10.70 3.60 1.28
N VAL A 179 -9.93 3.03 2.20
CA VAL A 179 -10.46 2.34 3.37
C VAL A 179 -10.58 3.37 4.49
N ARG A 180 -11.82 3.76 4.78
CA ARG A 180 -12.14 4.76 5.80
C ARG A 180 -12.17 4.08 7.17
N ARG A 181 -11.28 4.48 8.09
CA ARG A 181 -11.30 4.04 9.50
C ARG A 181 -11.38 5.26 10.42
N LEU A 182 -12.24 5.17 11.44
CA LEU A 182 -12.50 6.21 12.44
C LEU A 182 -11.24 6.59 13.22
#